data_AF-A0A920R7L6-F1
#
_entry.id   AF-A0A920R7L6-F1
#
_cell.length_a   1.000
_cell.length_b   1.000
_cell.length_c   1.000
_cell.angle_alpha   90.00
_cell.angle_beta   90.00
_cell.angle_gamma   90.00
#
_symmetry.space_group_name_H-M   'P 1'
#
loop_
_entity.id
_entity.type
_entity.pdbx_description
1 polymer ?
#
loop_
_entity_poly.entity_id
_entity_poly.type
_entity_poly.pdbx_seq_one_letter_code
_entity_poly.pdbx_strand_id
1 'polypeptide(L)' 'MARLTGNVNYGGQGMPKVLSAMIEEMFFGANSSFFLYTILTTGATLTISQHASEDLKQTFLPNMYAGIWAGTMC' A
#
# COMPACT_ATOMS: atom_id res chain seq x y z
N MET A 1 2.34 4.04 -2.24
CA MET A 1 3.40 3.26 -1.55
C MET A 1 3.10 1.79 -1.41
N ALA A 2 1.86 1.41 -1.16
CA ALA A 2 1.39 0.02 -1.20
C ALA A 2 2.07 -0.84 -2.27
N ARG A 3 2.22 -0.32 -3.49
CA ARG A 3 2.91 -1.01 -4.59
C ARG A 3 4.43 -1.18 -4.39
N LEU A 4 5.14 -0.21 -3.82
CA LEU A 4 6.61 -0.24 -3.68
C LEU A 4 7.06 -1.44 -2.85
N THR A 5 6.45 -1.64 -1.69
CA THR A 5 6.75 -2.75 -0.78
C THR A 5 5.80 -3.94 -0.96
N GLY A 6 4.80 -3.81 -1.83
CA GLY A 6 3.75 -4.79 -2.04
C GLY A 6 4.26 -6.10 -2.61
N ASN A 7 3.49 -7.17 -2.41
CA ASN A 7 3.83 -8.50 -2.87
C ASN A 7 3.85 -8.57 -4.40
N VAL A 8 4.94 -9.11 -4.96
CA VAL A 8 5.18 -9.22 -6.40
C VAL A 8 4.14 -10.07 -7.13
N ASN A 9 3.55 -11.07 -6.45
CA ASN A 9 2.54 -11.97 -7.03
C ASN A 9 1.23 -11.25 -7.40
N TYR A 10 0.97 -10.06 -6.84
CA TYR A 10 -0.24 -9.28 -7.09
C TYR A 10 0.08 -7.92 -7.73
N GLY A 11 1.29 -7.73 -8.28
CA GLY A 11 1.70 -6.51 -8.98
C GLY A 11 2.47 -5.47 -8.15
N GLY A 12 2.88 -5.83 -6.93
CA GLY A 12 3.83 -5.07 -6.13
C GLY A 12 5.27 -5.16 -6.65
N GLN A 13 6.15 -4.29 -6.14
CA GLN A 13 7.56 -4.20 -6.53
C GLN A 13 8.51 -4.87 -5.52
N GLY A 14 8.02 -5.30 -4.35
CA GLY A 14 8.81 -6.05 -3.36
C GLY A 14 10.03 -5.33 -2.79
N MET A 15 10.08 -4.00 -2.85
CA MET A 15 11.23 -3.23 -2.38
C MET A 15 11.36 -3.24 -0.85
N PRO A 16 12.58 -3.02 -0.31
CA PRO A 16 12.80 -2.90 1.12
C PRO A 16 11.99 -1.76 1.75
N LYS A 17 11.45 -2.00 2.95
CA LYS A 17 10.65 -0.99 3.69
C LYS A 17 11.42 0.29 3.97
N VAL A 18 12.74 0.22 4.14
CA VAL A 18 13.62 1.39 4.36
C VAL A 18 13.53 2.38 3.20
N LEU A 19 13.48 1.90 1.95
CA LEU A 19 13.32 2.77 0.78
C LEU A 19 11.96 3.44 0.76
N SER A 20 10.90 2.70 1.10
CA SER A 20 9.55 3.26 1.24
C SER A 20 9.50 4.33 2.32
N ALA A 21 10.17 4.12 3.46
CA ALA A 21 10.19 5.06 4.58
C ALA A 21 10.82 6.42 4.19
N MET A 22 11.91 6.42 3.41
CA MET A 22 12.52 7.67 2.94
C MET A 22 11.58 8.45 2.01
N ILE A 23 10.89 7.76 1.12
CA ILE A 23 9.92 8.43 0.23
C ILE A 23 8.70 8.89 1.05
N GLU A 24 8.26 8.12 2.05
CA GLU A 24 7.15 8.45 2.96
C GLU A 24 7.44 9.79 3.66
N GLU A 25 8.67 9.96 4.14
CA GLU A 25 9.13 11.20 4.78
C GLU A 25 9.04 12.41 3.84
N MET A 26 9.49 12.28 2.59
CA MET A 26 9.44 13.36 1.59
C MET A 26 7.99 13.82 1.36
N PHE A 27 7.03 12.89 1.28
CA PHE A 27 5.62 13.24 1.10
C PHE A 27 4.99 13.84 2.36
N PHE A 28 5.35 13.34 3.54
CA PHE A 28 4.91 13.94 4.81
C PHE A 28 5.41 15.37 4.97
N GLY A 29 6.66 15.66 4.56
CA GLY A 29 7.21 17.01 4.56
C GLY A 29 6.55 17.95 3.56
N ALA A 30 6.09 17.42 2.42
CA ALA A 30 5.40 18.21 1.40
C ALA A 30 3.94 18.51 1.75
N ASN A 31 3.15 17.48 2.11
CA ASN A 31 1.74 17.64 2.49
C ASN A 31 1.23 16.39 3.22
N SER A 32 1.17 16.46 4.55
CA SER A 32 0.69 15.37 5.40
C SER A 32 -0.78 15.03 5.18
N SER A 33 -1.66 16.02 4.99
CA SER A 33 -3.09 15.81 4.79
C SER A 33 -3.40 15.07 3.49
N PHE A 34 -2.72 15.42 2.41
CA PHE A 34 -2.84 14.70 1.14
C PHE A 34 -2.24 13.29 1.26
N PHE A 35 -1.11 13.17 1.95
CA PHE A 35 -0.42 11.89 2.04
C PHE A 35 -1.21 10.83 2.83
N LEU A 36 -2.04 11.24 3.78
CA LEU A 36 -2.90 10.35 4.57
C LEU A 36 -3.75 9.41 3.72
N TYR A 37 -4.30 9.87 2.59
CA TYR A 37 -5.09 9.02 1.68
C TYR A 37 -4.30 7.82 1.16
N THR A 38 -3.01 8.03 0.88
CA THR A 38 -2.13 6.98 0.34
C THR A 38 -1.50 6.10 1.41
N ILE A 39 -1.21 6.63 2.60
CA ILE A 39 -0.63 5.84 3.69
C ILE A 39 -1.66 4.89 4.32
N LEU A 40 -2.92 5.32 4.44
CA LEU A 40 -4.01 4.47 4.93
C LEU A 40 -4.28 3.30 3.97
N THR A 41 -4.27 3.58 2.66
CA THR A 41 -4.37 2.53 1.64
C THR A 41 -3.21 1.54 1.77
N THR A 42 -1.99 2.03 2.04
CA THR A 42 -0.81 1.17 2.27
C THR A 42 -1.00 0.27 3.49
N GLY A 43 -1.51 0.81 4.60
CA GLY A 43 -1.86 0.01 5.78
C GLY A 43 -2.92 -1.07 5.48
N ALA A 44 -4.03 -0.69 4.84
CA ALA A 44 -5.08 -1.62 4.45
C ALA A 44 -4.57 -2.76 3.54
N THR A 45 -3.75 -2.44 2.53
CA THR A 45 -3.16 -3.47 1.66
C THR A 45 -2.22 -4.42 2.39
N LEU A 46 -1.47 -3.93 3.38
CA LEU A 46 -0.58 -4.77 4.18
C LEU A 46 -1.39 -5.77 5.01
N THR A 47 -2.46 -5.30 5.65
CA THR A 47 -3.38 -6.15 6.43
C THR A 47 -4.00 -7.23 5.56
N ILE A 48 -4.52 -6.87 4.38
CA ILE A 48 -5.09 -7.85 3.42
C ILE A 48 -4.02 -8.85 2.99
N SER A 49 -2.83 -8.37 2.63
CA SER A 49 -1.74 -9.24 2.16
C SER A 49 -1.30 -10.26 3.22
N GLN A 50 -1.35 -9.91 4.50
CA GLN A 50 -0.90 -10.77 5.59
C GLN A 50 -1.99 -11.69 6.13
N HIS A 51 -3.24 -11.23 6.18
CA HIS A 51 -4.28 -11.90 6.95
C HIS A 51 -5.49 -12.40 6.14
N ALA A 52 -5.69 -11.93 4.91
CA ALA A 52 -6.85 -12.34 4.12
C ALA A 52 -6.68 -13.76 3.53
N SER A 53 -7.78 -14.38 3.09
CA SER A 53 -7.73 -15.59 2.26
C SER A 53 -7.18 -15.28 0.87
N GLU A 54 -6.73 -16.31 0.14
CA GLU A 54 -6.16 -16.12 -1.20
C GLU A 54 -7.15 -15.50 -2.19
N ASP A 55 -8.42 -15.89 -2.15
CA ASP A 55 -9.46 -15.30 -3.01
C ASP A 55 -9.61 -13.79 -2.79
N LEU A 56 -9.55 -13.35 -1.52
CA LEU A 56 -9.61 -11.93 -1.17
C LEU A 56 -8.33 -11.21 -1.61
N LYS A 57 -7.16 -11.81 -1.42
CA LYS A 57 -5.89 -11.22 -1.89
C LYS A 57 -5.90 -11.01 -3.40
N GLN A 58 -6.32 -12.00 -4.18
CA GLN A 58 -6.42 -11.89 -5.64
C GLN A 58 -7.43 -10.82 -6.08
N THR A 59 -8.53 -10.66 -5.35
CA THR A 59 -9.57 -9.67 -5.67
C THR A 59 -9.12 -8.24 -5.38
N PHE A 60 -8.50 -8.00 -4.21
CA PHE A 60 -8.26 -6.65 -3.71
C PHE A 60 -6.86 -6.11 -4.00
N LEU A 61 -5.81 -6.93 -3.84
CA LEU A 61 -4.42 -6.45 -3.91
C LEU A 61 -4.04 -5.86 -5.27
N PRO A 62 -4.40 -6.43 -6.44
CA PRO A 62 -4.01 -5.88 -7.73
C PRO A 62 -4.52 -4.45 -7.95
N ASN A 63 -5.80 -4.19 -7.65
CA ASN A 63 -6.41 -2.87 -7.84
C ASN A 63 -5.90 -1.85 -6.82
N MET A 64 -5.64 -2.26 -5.59
CA MET A 64 -5.08 -1.37 -4.57
C MET A 64 -3.61 -1.03 -4.84
N TYR A 65 -2.81 -1.98 -5.34
CA TYR A 65 -1.44 -1.73 -5.78
C TYR A 65 -1.39 -0.88 -7.06
N ALA A 66 -2.36 -1.02 -7.97
CA ALA A 66 -2.50 -0.15 -9.14
C ALA A 66 -2.94 1.29 -8.78
N GLY A 67 -3.38 1.53 -7.53
CA GLY A 67 -3.89 2.83 -7.10
C GLY A 67 -5.31 3.13 -7.61
N ILE A 68 -6.03 2.11 -8.08
CA ILE A 68 -7.41 2.23 -8.56
C ILE A 68 -8.37 2.24 -7.36
N TRP A 69 -8.08 1.42 -6.34
CA TRP A 69 -8.87 1.34 -5.12
C TRP A 69 -8.08 1.86 -3.92
N ALA A 70 -8.73 2.74 -3.15
CA ALA A 70 -8.23 3.22 -1.88
C ALA A 70 -8.69 2.34 -0.72
N GLY A 71 -7.98 2.42 0.40
CA GLY A 71 -8.33 1.75 1.66
C GLY A 71 -8.29 2.71 2.83
N THR A 72 -9.08 2.41 3.85
CA THR A 72 -9.09 3.13 5.13
C THR A 72 -9.08 2.15 6.29
N MET A 73 -8.86 2.65 7.49
CA MET A 73 -8.95 1.89 8.75
C MET A 73 -10.04 2.53 9.61
N CYS A 74 -11.04 1.74 10.02
CA CYS A 74 -12.17 2.16 10.85
C CYS A 74 -12.34 1.22 12.04
#